data_AF-A0A015LW44-F1
#
_entry.id   AF-A0A015LW44-F1
#
_cell.length_a   1.000
_cell.length_b   1.000
_cell.length_c   1.000
_cell.angle_alpha   90.00
_cell.angle_beta   90.00
_cell.angle_gamma   90.00
#
_symmetry.space_group_name_H-M   'P 1'
#
loop_
_entity.id
_entity.type
_entity.pdbx_description
1 polymer ?
#
loop_
_entity_poly.entity_id
_entity_poly.type
_entity_poly.pdbx_seq_one_letter_code
_entity_poly.pdbx_strand_id
1 'polypeptide(L)'
;MWEDKIGSCSRLQFPLSLAWAITAHKLQGLTLSKAVIDLGKKEFVAGLSFVTIFRVRSLDDILFKHFSLNRLERKKVERAINGRN
;
A
#
# COMPACT_ATOMS: atom_id res chain seq x y z
N MET A 1 -31.82 -8.93 -20.88
CA MET A 1 -31.04 -7.74 -21.25
C MET A 1 -31.17 -6.77 -20.10
N TRP A 2 -30.08 -6.42 -19.44
CA TRP A 2 -30.11 -5.32 -18.48
C TRP A 2 -29.98 -4.06 -19.33
N GLU A 3 -31.01 -3.21 -19.34
CA GLU A 3 -30.86 -1.86 -19.87
C GLU A 3 -29.89 -1.10 -18.98
N ASP A 4 -28.76 -0.70 -19.55
CA ASP A 4 -27.82 0.23 -18.96
C ASP A 4 -28.53 1.59 -18.76
N LYS A 5 -29.22 1.74 -17.63
CA LYS A 5 -29.62 3.06 -17.15
C LYS A 5 -28.32 3.82 -16.87
N ILE A 6 -27.99 4.75 -17.75
CA ILE A 6 -26.98 5.80 -17.54
C ILE A 6 -27.54 6.72 -16.43
N GLY A 7 -27.51 6.24 -15.19
CA GLY A 7 -27.90 7.01 -14.01
C GLY A 7 -26.69 7.74 -13.45
N SER A 8 -26.75 9.06 -13.35
CA SER A 8 -25.73 9.82 -12.62
C SER A 8 -25.89 9.56 -11.12
N CYS A 9 -24.89 8.95 -10.48
CA CYS A 9 -24.86 8.80 -9.03
C CYS A 9 -24.20 10.06 -8.42
N SER A 10 -24.91 10.78 -7.56
CA SER A 10 -24.38 11.95 -6.86
C SER A 10 -24.37 11.71 -5.35
N ARG A 11 -23.37 12.28 -4.66
CA ARG A 11 -23.24 12.16 -3.20
C ARG A 11 -22.87 13.50 -2.60
N LEU A 12 -23.67 13.96 -1.63
CA LEU A 12 -23.39 15.14 -0.83
C LEU A 12 -22.80 14.72 0.51
N GLN A 13 -21.54 15.08 0.76
CA GLN A 13 -20.91 14.98 2.08
C GLN A 13 -19.93 16.14 2.28
N PHE A 14 -19.57 16.42 3.53
CA PHE A 14 -18.41 17.25 3.80
C PHE A 14 -17.12 16.58 3.26
N PRO A 15 -16.20 17.33 2.62
CA PRO A 15 -14.96 16.79 2.08
C PRO A 15 -13.92 16.55 3.20
N LEU A 16 -14.32 15.86 4.25
CA LEU A 16 -13.52 15.56 5.42
C LEU A 16 -13.40 14.05 5.59
N SER A 17 -12.25 13.60 6.04
CA SER A 17 -11.99 12.19 6.36
C SER A 17 -10.97 12.14 7.50
N LEU A 18 -11.13 11.17 8.40
CA LEU A 18 -10.18 10.97 9.50
C LEU A 18 -8.82 10.61 8.90
N ALA A 19 -7.81 11.44 9.15
CA ALA A 19 -6.47 11.31 8.55
C ALA A 19 -5.41 10.74 9.49
N TRP A 20 -5.79 10.32 10.71
CA TRP A 20 -4.84 9.76 11.68
C TRP A 20 -4.30 8.39 11.25
N ALA A 21 -5.15 7.58 10.61
CA ALA A 21 -4.79 6.29 10.05
C ALA A 21 -5.35 6.19 8.64
N ILE A 22 -4.48 5.92 7.68
CA ILE A 22 -4.83 5.78 6.27
C ILE A 22 -4.24 4.47 5.78
N THR A 23 -5.03 3.69 5.02
CA THR A 23 -4.54 2.45 4.43
C THR A 23 -3.55 2.73 3.31
N ALA A 24 -2.55 1.87 3.14
CA ALA A 24 -1.50 2.02 2.12
C ALA A 24 -2.06 2.31 0.71
N HIS A 25 -3.17 1.67 0.35
CA HIS A 25 -3.82 1.88 -0.95
C HIS A 25 -4.45 3.27 -1.10
N LYS A 26 -5.02 3.84 -0.02
CA LYS A 26 -5.57 5.20 -0.02
C LYS A 26 -4.48 6.27 0.07
N LEU A 27 -3.29 5.89 0.51
CA LEU A 27 -2.14 6.77 0.59
C LEU A 27 -1.46 7.02 -0.77
N GLN A 28 -1.84 6.28 -1.81
CA GLN A 28 -1.24 6.42 -3.13
C GLN A 28 -1.44 7.84 -3.68
N GLY A 29 -0.34 8.51 -4.03
CA GLY A 29 -0.33 9.90 -4.53
C GLY A 29 -0.15 10.96 -3.44
N LEU A 30 -0.17 10.59 -2.16
CA LEU A 30 0.13 11.49 -1.05
C LEU A 30 1.63 11.48 -0.72
N THR A 31 2.11 12.59 -0.15
CA THR A 31 3.43 12.68 0.48
C THR A 31 3.22 13.01 1.96
N LEU A 32 3.74 12.15 2.83
CA LEU A 32 3.67 12.32 4.28
C LEU A 32 4.98 12.94 4.80
N SER A 33 4.86 13.82 5.80
CA SER A 33 6.04 14.38 6.48
C SER A 33 6.61 13.40 7.50
N LYS A 34 5.75 12.76 8.31
CA LYS A 34 6.10 11.74 9.32
C LYS A 34 5.07 10.63 9.29
N ALA A 35 5.48 9.39 9.51
CA ALA A 35 4.54 8.27 9.54
C ALA A 35 4.99 7.15 10.49
N VAL A 36 3.99 6.57 11.17
CA VAL A 36 4.14 5.27 11.82
C VAL A 36 3.54 4.21 10.90
N ILE A 37 4.37 3.29 10.41
CA ILE A 37 3.99 2.27 9.44
C ILE A 37 3.73 0.95 10.18
N ASP A 38 2.55 0.41 9.95
CA ASP A 38 2.14 -0.92 10.39
C ASP A 38 1.97 -1.84 9.17
N LEU A 39 2.92 -2.75 8.97
CA LEU A 39 2.90 -3.71 7.85
C LEU A 39 2.13 -5.00 8.18
N GLY A 40 1.61 -5.13 9.40
CA GLY A 40 0.92 -6.32 9.88
C GLY A 40 1.70 -7.63 9.70
N LYS A 41 0.98 -8.77 9.75
CA LYS A 41 1.57 -10.11 9.61
C LYS A 41 1.97 -10.43 8.16
N LYS A 42 1.17 -10.00 7.18
CA LYS A 42 1.34 -10.31 5.75
C LYS A 42 0.84 -9.16 4.89
N GLU A 43 1.51 -8.93 3.77
CA GLU A 43 1.03 -8.06 2.69
C GLU A 43 -0.15 -8.70 1.96
N PHE A 44 -1.21 -7.94 1.73
CA PHE A 44 -2.33 -8.37 0.90
C PHE A 44 -1.91 -8.52 -0.57
N VAL A 45 -1.09 -7.58 -1.06
CA VAL A 45 -0.51 -7.55 -2.40
C VAL A 45 0.97 -7.22 -2.29
N ALA A 46 1.79 -7.88 -3.10
CA ALA A 46 3.22 -7.64 -3.15
C ALA A 46 3.54 -6.18 -3.48
N GLY A 47 4.43 -5.57 -2.71
CA GLY A 47 4.92 -4.21 -2.98
C GLY A 47 4.17 -3.11 -2.21
N LEU A 48 3.13 -3.44 -1.44
CA LEU A 48 2.45 -2.47 -0.57
C LEU A 48 3.40 -1.87 0.48
N SER A 49 4.33 -2.67 1.00
CA SER A 49 5.35 -2.18 1.94
C SER A 49 6.23 -1.12 1.30
N PHE A 50 6.71 -1.37 0.07
CA PHE A 50 7.49 -0.41 -0.70
C PHE A 50 6.69 0.87 -0.97
N VAL A 51 5.44 0.74 -1.43
CA VAL A 51 4.57 1.89 -1.69
C VAL A 51 4.38 2.75 -0.44
N THR A 52 4.34 2.16 0.76
CA THR A 52 4.11 2.91 2.01
C THR A 52 5.39 3.61 2.46
N ILE A 53 6.54 2.94 2.36
CA ILE A 53 7.84 3.49 2.77
C ILE A 53 8.21 4.71 1.91
N PHE A 54 7.96 4.63 0.60
CA PHE A 54 8.31 5.69 -0.36
C PHE A 54 7.42 6.94 -0.26
N ARG A 55 6.51 7.00 0.70
CA ARG A 55 5.60 8.13 0.89
C ARG A 55 6.12 9.13 1.90
N VAL A 56 7.15 8.75 2.64
CA VAL A 56 7.86 9.61 3.59
C VAL A 56 9.19 10.02 2.96
N ARG A 57 9.59 11.28 3.18
CA ARG A 57 10.76 11.87 2.50
C ARG A 57 12.09 11.48 3.14
N SER A 58 12.11 11.27 4.44
CA SER A 58 13.30 10.90 5.21
C SER A 58 13.06 9.62 6.00
N LEU A 59 14.12 8.82 6.17
CA LEU A 59 14.07 7.63 7.02
C LEU A 59 13.93 8.00 8.50
N ASP A 60 14.46 9.16 8.93
CA ASP A 60 14.36 9.65 10.31
C ASP A 60 12.91 9.96 10.71
N ASP A 61 12.05 10.18 9.71
CA ASP A 61 10.64 10.51 9.88
C ASP A 61 9.72 9.27 9.80
N ILE A 62 10.31 8.07 9.75
CA ILE A 62 9.59 6.78 9.66
C ILE A 62 9.80 5.98 10.93
N LEU A 63 8.70 5.54 11.53
CA LEU A 63 8.72 4.52 12.59
C LEU A 63 8.00 3.27 12.11
N PHE A 64 8.66 2.12 12.16
CA PHE A 64 8.01 0.84 11.89
C PHE A 64 7.53 0.19 13.19
N LYS A 65 6.29 -0.29 13.20
CA LYS A 65 5.86 -1.27 14.21
C LYS A 65 6.54 -2.61 13.94
N HIS A 66 6.64 -3.45 14.97
CA HIS A 66 7.33 -4.74 14.90
C HIS A 66 6.89 -5.60 13.71
N PHE A 67 7.84 -5.93 12.82
CA PHE A 67 7.62 -6.78 11.64
C PHE A 67 8.88 -7.60 11.29
N SER A 68 8.71 -8.70 10.57
CA SER A 68 9.83 -9.55 10.14
C SER A 68 10.48 -9.02 8.85
N LEU A 69 11.77 -8.69 8.92
CA LEU A 69 12.55 -8.15 7.79
C LEU A 69 12.73 -9.12 6.62
N ASN A 70 12.69 -10.43 6.87
CA ASN A 70 12.78 -11.49 5.84
C ASN A 70 11.75 -11.34 4.72
N ARG A 71 10.71 -10.54 4.93
CA ARG A 71 9.67 -10.22 3.95
C ARG A 71 10.09 -9.18 2.91
N LEU A 72 11.05 -8.32 3.23
CA LEU A 72 11.58 -7.30 2.32
C LEU A 72 12.70 -7.86 1.43
N GLU A 73 13.18 -9.07 1.71
CA GLU A 73 14.20 -9.72 0.91
C GLU A 73 13.65 -10.07 -0.47
N ARG A 74 14.38 -9.68 -1.52
CA ARG A 74 14.13 -10.21 -2.86
C ARG A 74 14.38 -11.70 -2.82
N LYS A 75 13.35 -12.51 -3.03
CA LYS A 75 13.57 -13.91 -3.39
C LYS A 75 14.31 -13.93 -4.72
N LYS A 76 15.52 -14.50 -4.75
CA LYS A 76 16.19 -14.83 -6.02
C LYS A 76 15.22 -15.67 -6.86
N VAL A 77 14.93 -15.19 -8.06
CA VAL A 77 14.13 -15.92 -9.04
C VAL A 77 15.03 -17.00 -9.65
N GLU A 78 15.34 -18.05 -8.89
CA GLU A 78 16.12 -19.20 -9.39
C GLU A 78 15.24 -20.29 -10.01
N ARG A 79 13.91 -20.10 -10.06
CA ARG A 79 12.95 -21.14 -10.45
C ARG A 79 12.55 -21.19 -11.92
N ALA A 80 13.11 -20.34 -12.79
CA ALA A 80 12.69 -20.28 -14.20
C ALA A 80 13.65 -20.93 -15.20
N ILE A 81 14.86 -21.36 -14.78
CA ILE A 81 15.91 -21.80 -15.71
C ILE A 81 16.11 -23.33 -15.69
N ASN A 82 15.62 -24.04 -14.66
CA ASN A 82 15.89 -25.47 -14.47
C ASN A 82 14.77 -26.43 -14.94
N GLY A 83 13.78 -25.93 -15.71
CA GLY A 83 12.65 -26.72 -16.21
C GLY A 83 12.61 -26.85 -17.73
N ARG A 84 13.75 -26.64 -18.40
CA ARG A 84 13.87 -26.68 -19.87
C ARG A 84 15.14 -27.44 -20.25
N ASN A 85 15.22 -28.71 -19.84
CA ASN A 85 16.12 -29.75 -20.36
C ASN A 85 15.38 -31.09 -20.24
#